data_AF-A0A0G0JW61-F1
#
_entry.id   AF-A0A0G0JW61-F1
#
_cell.length_a   1.000
_cell.length_b   1.000
_cell.length_c   1.000
_cell.angle_alpha   90.00
_cell.angle_beta   90.00
_cell.angle_gamma   90.00
#
_symmetry.space_group_name_H-M   'P 1'
#
loop_
_entity.id
_entity.type
_entity.pdbx_description
1 polymer ?
#
loop_
_entity_poly.entity_id
_entity_poly.type
_entity_poly.pdbx_seq_one_letter_code
_entity_poly.pdbx_strand_id
1 'polypeptide(L)'
;MILLYAFSNQWATNISRRVYTELQKILPPCQGGIKGGLIRFNKYDLIIGLGDYYGNISKIKIETQARNAYDNRSIYEFAPINLELSLPSLDLVDPQKFIISENMGTYNCNYIAFEIQRWINDHSPASKQLFFHLP
;
A
#
# COMPACT_ATOMS: atom_id res chain seq x y z
N MET A 1 6.43 15.31 0.06
CA MET A 1 5.98 14.79 1.37
C MET A 1 5.61 13.32 1.24
N ILE A 2 5.94 12.50 2.26
CA ILE A 2 5.65 11.06 2.28
C ILE A 2 4.47 10.78 3.21
N LEU A 3 3.46 10.06 2.72
CA LEU A 3 2.43 9.42 3.55
C LEU A 3 2.85 7.97 3.80
N LEU A 4 3.05 7.60 5.05
CA LEU A 4 3.24 6.20 5.44
C LEU A 4 1.99 5.73 6.17
N TYR A 5 1.45 4.57 5.82
CA TYR A 5 0.35 3.95 6.54
C TYR A 5 0.58 2.44 6.71
N ALA A 6 -0.03 1.88 7.75
CA ALA A 6 -0.02 0.45 8.01
C ALA A 6 -1.38 0.00 8.54
N PHE A 7 -1.71 -1.26 8.27
CA PHE A 7 -2.85 -1.89 8.92
C PHE A 7 -2.51 -2.21 10.37
N SER A 8 -3.52 -2.12 11.23
CA SER A 8 -3.40 -2.50 12.63
C SER A 8 -4.53 -3.46 12.97
N ASN A 9 -4.22 -4.59 13.59
CA ASN A 9 -5.23 -5.34 14.30
C ASN A 9 -5.63 -4.59 15.59
N GLN A 10 -6.70 -5.07 16.25
CA GLN A 10 -7.23 -4.42 17.46
C GLN A 10 -6.24 -4.37 18.64
N TRP A 11 -5.21 -5.20 18.61
CA TRP A 11 -4.17 -5.25 19.64
C TRP A 11 -2.87 -4.53 19.23
N ALA A 12 -2.82 -3.95 18.03
CA ALA A 12 -1.63 -3.36 17.42
C ALA A 12 -0.39 -4.28 17.40
N THR A 13 -0.59 -5.59 17.35
CA THR A 13 0.48 -6.58 17.44
C THR A 13 1.02 -7.07 16.10
N ASN A 14 0.35 -6.74 15.01
CA ASN A 14 0.68 -7.20 13.66
C ASN A 14 1.96 -6.53 13.11
N ILE A 15 2.63 -7.18 12.16
CA ILE A 15 4.01 -6.88 11.76
C ILE A 15 4.09 -5.52 11.07
N SER A 16 3.15 -5.19 10.18
CA SER A 16 3.10 -3.88 9.53
C SER A 16 2.95 -2.73 10.51
N ARG A 17 2.18 -2.89 11.60
CA ARG A 17 2.07 -1.87 12.64
C ARG A 17 3.38 -1.67 13.41
N ARG A 18 4.11 -2.75 13.70
CA ARG A 18 5.43 -2.68 14.36
C ARG A 18 6.45 -1.99 13.46
N VAL A 19 6.57 -2.43 12.21
CA VAL A 19 7.49 -1.85 11.21
C VAL A 19 7.17 -0.36 11.01
N TYR A 20 5.89 0.00 10.87
CA TYR A 20 5.46 1.39 10.81
C TYR A 20 5.99 2.20 11.99
N THR A 21 5.86 1.70 13.21
CA THR A 21 6.26 2.40 14.43
C THR A 21 7.77 2.61 14.49
N GLU A 22 8.56 1.64 14.02
CA GLU A 22 10.02 1.79 13.93
C GLU A 22 10.42 2.75 12.81
N LEU A 23 9.78 2.69 11.64
CA LEU A 23 10.02 3.62 10.53
C LEU A 23 9.71 5.07 10.92
N GLN A 24 8.68 5.32 11.72
CA GLN A 24 8.36 6.66 12.21
C GLN A 24 9.47 7.30 13.06
N LYS A 25 10.35 6.50 13.67
CA LYS A 25 11.47 7.02 14.47
C LYS A 25 12.62 7.55 13.61
N ILE A 26 12.73 7.04 12.38
CA ILE A 26 13.85 7.33 11.48
C ILE A 26 13.46 8.19 10.28
N LEU A 27 12.18 8.19 9.91
CA LEU A 27 11.68 9.04 8.83
C LEU A 27 11.36 10.44 9.36
N PRO A 28 11.65 11.51 8.57
CA PRO A 28 11.16 12.86 8.88
C PRO A 28 9.63 12.84 9.04
N PRO A 29 9.02 13.81 9.74
CA PRO A 29 7.63 13.76 10.17
C PRO A 29 6.69 13.38 9.01
N CYS A 30 6.29 12.11 9.03
CA CYS A 30 5.31 11.54 8.12
C CYS A 30 3.95 11.63 8.81
N GLN A 31 2.96 12.22 8.15
CA GLN A 31 1.62 12.30 8.70
C GLN A 31 1.04 10.87 8.78
N GLY A 32 0.62 10.48 9.98
CA GLY A 32 0.29 9.11 10.29
C GLY A 32 -1.20 8.78 10.21
N GLY A 33 -1.51 7.69 9.52
CA GLY A 33 -2.74 6.91 9.69
C GLY A 33 -3.91 7.30 8.80
N ILE A 34 -4.55 6.28 8.21
CA ILE A 34 -5.85 6.40 7.52
C ILE A 34 -6.96 6.13 8.53
N LYS A 35 -7.52 7.19 9.13
CA LYS A 35 -8.74 7.08 9.96
C LYS A 35 -9.96 7.52 9.14
N GLY A 36 -10.69 6.53 8.61
CA GLY A 36 -12.12 6.61 8.27
C GLY A 36 -12.63 7.91 7.65
N GLY A 37 -11.93 8.48 6.67
CA GLY A 37 -12.32 9.71 5.99
C GLY A 37 -11.47 9.96 4.74
N LEU A 38 -11.95 10.86 3.85
CA LEU A 38 -11.25 11.29 2.64
C LEU A 38 -9.84 11.79 3.00
N ILE A 39 -8.83 10.95 2.82
CA ILE A 39 -7.46 11.44 2.74
C ILE A 39 -7.36 12.20 1.45
N ARG A 40 -7.08 13.50 1.54
CA ARG A 40 -6.65 14.27 0.39
C ARG A 40 -5.20 13.89 0.09
N PHE A 41 -5.04 12.91 -0.80
CA PHE A 41 -3.74 12.40 -1.21
C PHE A 41 -2.93 13.43 -2.03
N ASN A 42 -3.55 14.53 -2.46
CA ASN A 42 -2.93 15.62 -3.26
C ASN A 42 -1.74 16.33 -2.60
N LYS A 43 -1.45 16.07 -1.33
CA LYS A 43 -0.31 16.67 -0.62
C LYS A 43 0.92 15.78 -0.59
N TYR A 44 0.84 14.54 -1.08
CA TYR A 44 1.91 13.56 -0.96
C TYR A 44 2.49 13.20 -2.33
N ASP A 45 3.81 13.29 -2.43
CA ASP A 45 4.55 12.87 -3.63
C ASP A 45 4.72 11.35 -3.64
N LEU A 46 4.77 10.74 -2.46
CA LEU A 46 4.91 9.30 -2.27
C LEU A 46 3.99 8.81 -1.15
N ILE A 47 3.22 7.78 -1.44
CA ILE A 47 2.32 7.10 -0.51
C ILE A 47 2.79 5.66 -0.36
N ILE A 48 3.12 5.28 0.88
CA ILE A 48 3.68 3.96 1.22
C ILE A 48 2.70 3.23 2.12
N GLY A 49 2.19 2.10 1.66
CA GLY A 49 1.37 1.18 2.42
C GLY A 49 2.16 -0.02 2.94
N LEU A 50 1.89 -0.41 4.19
CA LEU A 50 2.43 -1.63 4.80
C LEU A 50 1.27 -2.55 5.21
N GLY A 51 1.31 -3.79 4.75
CA GLY A 51 0.36 -4.84 5.11
C GLY A 51 1.08 -6.11 5.56
N ASP A 52 0.42 -6.89 6.41
CA ASP A 52 0.86 -8.24 6.74
C ASP A 52 0.39 -9.18 5.62
N TYR A 53 1.26 -10.05 5.12
CA TYR A 53 0.84 -11.08 4.19
C TYR A 53 0.21 -12.26 4.93
N TYR A 54 -1.02 -12.61 4.58
CA TYR A 54 -1.67 -13.80 5.14
C TYR A 54 -1.17 -15.05 4.42
N GLY A 55 -0.14 -15.69 4.99
CA GLY A 55 0.48 -16.92 4.48
C GLY A 55 2.00 -16.93 4.72
N ASN A 56 2.69 -17.97 4.23
CA ASN A 56 4.14 -18.06 4.38
C ASN A 56 4.85 -17.37 3.21
N ILE A 57 5.49 -16.24 3.48
CA ILE A 57 6.46 -15.60 2.58
C ILE A 57 7.80 -15.43 3.31
N SER A 58 8.90 -15.61 2.60
CA SER A 58 10.25 -15.45 3.16
C SER A 58 10.90 -14.10 2.82
N LYS A 59 10.25 -13.29 1.98
CA LYS A 59 10.73 -12.01 1.45
C LYS A 59 9.61 -10.97 1.48
N ILE A 60 9.98 -9.71 1.62
CA ILE A 60 9.05 -8.58 1.53
C ILE A 60 8.55 -8.49 0.08
N LYS A 61 7.24 -8.51 -0.12
CA LYS A 61 6.65 -8.32 -1.44
C LYS A 61 6.49 -6.84 -1.75
N ILE A 62 7.00 -6.42 -2.91
CA ILE A 62 6.68 -5.14 -3.53
C ILE A 62 5.50 -5.39 -4.44
N GLU A 63 4.33 -4.90 -4.05
CA GLU A 63 3.12 -5.07 -4.84
C GLU A 63 3.07 -4.01 -5.95
N THR A 64 2.67 -4.44 -7.14
CA THR A 64 2.70 -3.62 -8.36
C THR A 64 1.31 -3.42 -8.98
N GLN A 65 0.32 -4.20 -8.55
CA GLN A 65 -1.05 -4.13 -9.06
C GLN A 65 -2.07 -4.30 -7.94
N ALA A 66 -3.12 -3.48 -7.97
CA ALA A 66 -4.31 -3.64 -7.14
C ALA A 66 -5.52 -4.06 -7.99
N ARG A 67 -6.35 -4.94 -7.46
CA ARG A 67 -7.54 -5.49 -8.14
C ARG A 67 -8.79 -4.73 -7.73
N ASN A 68 -9.73 -4.56 -8.64
CA ASN A 68 -11.07 -4.08 -8.35
C ASN A 68 -11.90 -5.19 -7.70
N ALA A 69 -11.49 -5.62 -6.51
CA ALA A 69 -12.12 -6.68 -5.76
C ALA A 69 -11.96 -6.46 -4.25
N TYR A 70 -13.06 -6.57 -3.52
CA TYR A 70 -13.07 -6.78 -2.08
C TYR A 70 -13.79 -8.09 -1.78
N ASP A 71 -13.04 -9.07 -1.26
CA ASP A 71 -13.46 -10.47 -1.17
C ASP A 71 -13.93 -10.98 -2.54
N ASN A 72 -15.21 -11.33 -2.70
CA ASN A 72 -15.80 -11.85 -3.93
C ASN A 72 -16.62 -10.82 -4.73
N ARG A 73 -16.48 -9.52 -4.42
CA ARG A 73 -17.26 -8.45 -5.05
C ARG A 73 -16.36 -7.38 -5.65
N SER A 74 -16.80 -6.75 -6.73
CA SER A 74 -16.15 -5.56 -7.27
C SER A 74 -16.23 -4.40 -6.27
N ILE A 75 -15.17 -3.60 -6.18
CA ILE A 75 -15.16 -2.35 -5.39
C ILE A 75 -16.05 -1.31 -6.09
N TYR A 76 -15.90 -1.19 -7.42
CA TYR A 76 -16.76 -0.38 -8.28
C TYR A 76 -17.15 -1.17 -9.53
N GLU A 77 -18.43 -1.12 -9.91
CA GLU A 77 -18.97 -1.88 -11.03
C GLU A 77 -18.32 -1.54 -12.38
N PHE A 78 -17.98 -0.27 -12.60
CA PHE A 78 -17.48 0.23 -13.89
C PHE A 78 -16.01 0.67 -13.87
N ALA A 79 -15.23 0.24 -12.86
CA ALA A 79 -13.79 0.50 -12.81
C ALA A 79 -12.97 -0.64 -13.47
N PRO A 80 -11.75 -0.37 -13.96
CA PRO A 80 -10.86 -1.40 -14.51
C PRO A 80 -10.67 -2.57 -13.56
N ILE A 81 -10.50 -3.79 -14.09
CA ILE A 81 -10.33 -5.01 -13.29
C ILE A 81 -9.07 -4.93 -12.41
N ASN A 82 -7.98 -4.38 -12.95
CA ASN A 82 -6.73 -4.14 -12.25
C ASN A 82 -6.28 -2.71 -12.49
N LEU A 83 -5.58 -2.14 -11.52
CA LEU A 83 -4.83 -0.89 -11.64
C LEU A 83 -3.36 -1.18 -11.35
N GLU A 84 -2.49 -0.78 -12.26
CA GLU A 84 -1.05 -0.73 -11.99
C GLU A 84 -0.76 0.37 -10.98
N LEU A 85 0.05 0.06 -9.98
CA LEU A 85 0.49 1.06 -9.02
C LEU A 85 1.48 2.00 -9.69
N SER A 86 1.32 3.30 -9.45
CA SER A 86 2.24 4.33 -9.91
C SER A 86 3.52 4.29 -9.09
N LEU A 87 4.39 3.31 -9.37
CA LEU A 87 5.62 3.09 -8.62
C LEU A 87 6.63 4.24 -8.86
N PRO A 88 7.43 4.61 -7.86
CA PRO A 88 8.65 5.39 -8.10
C PRO A 88 9.68 4.53 -8.88
N SER A 89 10.74 5.15 -9.42
CA SER A 89 11.85 4.38 -10.01
C SER A 89 12.47 3.50 -8.93
N LEU A 90 12.56 2.19 -9.18
CA LEU A 90 13.15 1.20 -8.29
C LEU A 90 14.43 0.68 -8.94
N ASP A 91 15.49 1.47 -8.87
CA ASP A 91 16.74 1.18 -9.62
C ASP A 91 17.51 0.00 -9.01
N LEU A 92 17.34 -0.28 -7.72
CA LEU A 92 18.01 -1.38 -7.00
C LEU A 92 17.05 -2.03 -6.01
N VAL A 93 16.62 -3.25 -6.31
CA VAL A 93 15.86 -4.12 -5.41
C VAL A 93 16.76 -5.27 -4.99
N ASP A 94 17.09 -5.39 -3.69
CA ASP A 94 17.85 -6.52 -3.16
C ASP A 94 17.01 -7.82 -3.29
N PRO A 95 17.34 -8.72 -4.24
CA PRO A 95 16.52 -9.89 -4.52
C PRO A 95 16.56 -10.93 -3.40
N GLN A 96 17.48 -10.80 -2.43
CA GLN A 96 17.49 -11.65 -1.24
C GLN A 96 16.43 -11.25 -0.23
N LYS A 97 16.05 -9.96 -0.20
CA LYS A 97 15.08 -9.40 0.76
C LYS A 97 13.70 -9.14 0.16
N PHE A 98 13.65 -8.84 -1.13
CA PHE A 98 12.43 -8.40 -1.81
C PHE A 98 12.03 -9.33 -2.97
N ILE A 99 10.73 -9.34 -3.28
CA ILE A 99 10.16 -9.97 -4.47
C ILE A 99 9.08 -9.07 -5.06
N ILE A 100 8.97 -9.00 -6.38
CA ILE A 100 7.90 -8.28 -7.07
C ILE A 100 6.64 -9.17 -7.11
N SER A 101 5.48 -8.58 -6.82
CA SER A 101 4.20 -9.26 -6.81
C SER A 101 3.14 -8.44 -7.54
N GLU A 102 2.26 -9.12 -8.27
CA GLU A 102 1.08 -8.55 -8.94
C GLU A 102 -0.22 -8.97 -8.23
N ASN A 103 -0.11 -9.65 -7.09
CA ASN A 103 -1.25 -10.20 -6.35
C ASN A 103 -1.14 -9.88 -4.85
N MET A 104 -1.75 -8.75 -4.47
CA MET A 104 -1.89 -8.31 -3.08
C MET A 104 -3.14 -8.88 -2.38
N GLY A 105 -3.77 -9.91 -2.95
CA GLY A 105 -5.02 -10.49 -2.45
C GLY A 105 -6.24 -9.63 -2.80
N THR A 106 -7.35 -9.85 -2.10
CA THR A 106 -8.63 -9.14 -2.33
C THR A 106 -9.23 -8.55 -1.05
N TYR A 107 -8.44 -8.40 0.02
CA TYR A 107 -8.93 -7.83 1.29
C TYR A 107 -8.46 -6.37 1.48
N ASN A 108 -8.32 -5.92 2.72
CA ASN A 108 -8.08 -4.52 3.07
C ASN A 108 -6.85 -3.89 2.39
N CYS A 109 -5.75 -4.63 2.27
CA CYS A 109 -4.54 -4.18 1.56
C CYS A 109 -4.87 -3.81 0.12
N ASN A 110 -5.53 -4.73 -0.58
CA ASN A 110 -5.97 -4.55 -1.96
C ASN A 110 -6.94 -3.39 -2.11
N TYR A 111 -7.98 -3.34 -1.27
CA TYR A 111 -8.98 -2.29 -1.31
C TYR A 111 -8.37 -0.90 -1.15
N ILE A 112 -7.56 -0.68 -0.12
CA ILE A 112 -6.96 0.63 0.10
C ILE A 112 -5.98 0.98 -1.01
N ALA A 113 -5.18 0.01 -1.49
CA ALA A 113 -4.25 0.27 -2.57
C ALA A 113 -4.98 0.65 -3.87
N PHE A 114 -6.11 0.00 -4.16
CA PHE A 114 -6.97 0.30 -5.30
C PHE A 114 -7.60 1.69 -5.19
N GLU A 115 -8.18 2.04 -4.04
CA GLU A 115 -8.76 3.35 -3.77
C GLU A 115 -7.74 4.49 -3.98
N ILE A 116 -6.53 4.31 -3.45
CA ILE A 116 -5.45 5.29 -3.59
C ILE A 116 -5.05 5.41 -5.06
N GLN A 117 -4.82 4.29 -5.76
CA GLN A 117 -4.33 4.33 -7.13
C GLN A 117 -5.36 4.94 -8.08
N ARG A 118 -6.65 4.60 -7.90
CA ARG A 118 -7.73 5.24 -8.64
C ARG A 118 -7.73 6.74 -8.41
N TRP A 119 -7.65 7.17 -7.15
CA TRP A 119 -7.62 8.60 -6.84
C TRP A 119 -6.40 9.30 -7.45
N ILE A 120 -5.22 8.69 -7.40
CA ILE A 120 -3.98 9.20 -8.02
C ILE A 120 -4.19 9.44 -9.51
N ASN A 121 -4.74 8.44 -10.22
CA ASN A 121 -5.01 8.53 -11.64
C ASN A 121 -5.93 9.71 -11.99
N ASP A 122 -6.95 9.95 -11.16
CA ASP A 122 -7.97 10.98 -11.42
C ASP A 122 -7.54 12.40 -10.98
N HIS A 123 -6.66 12.54 -9.98
CA HIS A 123 -6.44 13.83 -9.30
C HIS A 123 -4.99 14.25 -9.12
N SER A 124 -4.03 13.33 -9.13
CA SER A 124 -2.62 13.63 -8.86
C SER A 124 -1.69 12.62 -9.53
N PRO A 125 -1.63 12.59 -10.88
CA PRO A 125 -0.87 11.58 -11.62
C PRO A 125 0.65 11.64 -11.38
N ALA A 126 1.14 12.72 -10.76
CA ALA A 126 2.53 12.83 -10.33
C ALA A 126 2.81 12.07 -9.02
N SER A 127 1.81 11.87 -8.17
CA SER A 127 1.94 11.13 -6.91
C SER A 127 2.27 9.67 -7.20
N LYS A 128 3.19 9.12 -6.41
CA LYS A 128 3.61 7.72 -6.48
C LYS A 128 3.03 6.91 -5.33
N GLN A 129 2.78 5.64 -5.59
CA GLN A 129 2.29 4.68 -4.61
C GLN A 129 3.23 3.48 -4.57
N LEU A 130 3.56 3.05 -3.37
CA LEU A 130 4.33 1.85 -3.09
C LEU A 130 3.59 1.05 -2.02
N PHE A 131 3.48 -0.25 -2.20
CA PHE A 131 2.85 -1.12 -1.20
C PHE A 131 3.75 -2.31 -0.90
N PHE A 132 3.99 -2.54 0.39
CA PHE A 132 4.77 -3.67 0.87
C PHE A 132 3.91 -4.64 1.66
N HIS A 133 3.93 -5.90 1.24
CA HIS A 133 3.47 -7.01 2.07
C HIS A 133 4.66 -7.58 2.83
N LEU A 134 4.55 -7.56 4.16
CA LEU A 134 5.56 -8.04 5.08
C LEU A 134 5.28 -9.50 5.45
N PRO A 135 6.33 -10.32 5.70
CA PRO A 135 6.21 -11.65 6.26
C PRO A 135 5.45 -11.68 7.58
#